data_AF-A0A562PU81-F1
#
_entry.id   AF-A0A562PU81-F1
#
_cell.length_a   1.000
_cell.length_b   1.000
_cell.length_c   1.000
_cell.angle_alpha   90.00
_cell.angle_beta   90.00
_cell.angle_gamma   90.00
#
_symmetry.space_group_name_H-M   'P 1'
#
loop_
_entity.id
_entity.type
_entity.pdbx_description
1 polymer ?
#
loop_
_entity_poly.entity_id
_entity_poly.type
_entity_poly.pdbx_seq_one_letter_code
_entity_poly.pdbx_strand_id
1 'polypeptide(L)' 'MEDAQIAWGIERMKEFQLVTGGDAASSGIGVMTDARWQSTRDYMVEAGLLGKAVDFRQGYDLRFVHGANKVLP' A
#
# COMPACT_ATOMS: atom_id res chain seq x y z
N MET A 1 -18.38 21.29 3.38
CA MET A 1 -17.53 20.83 2.26
C MET A 1 -18.37 20.96 1.01
N GLU A 2 -17.97 21.78 0.04
CA GLU A 2 -18.73 21.93 -1.21
C GLU A 2 -18.37 20.80 -2.18
N ASP A 3 -19.36 20.29 -2.92
CA ASP A 3 -19.22 19.18 -3.85
C ASP A 3 -18.11 19.40 -4.90
N ALA A 4 -17.87 20.66 -5.29
CA ALA A 4 -16.81 21.03 -6.24
C ALA A 4 -15.40 20.72 -5.70
N GLN A 5 -15.15 20.96 -4.40
CA GLN A 5 -13.85 20.68 -3.80
C GLN A 5 -13.60 19.16 -3.70
N ILE A 6 -14.65 18.39 -3.42
CA ILE A 6 -14.58 16.92 -3.40
C ILE A 6 -14.30 16.40 -4.81
N ALA A 7 -15.02 16.90 -5.82
CA ALA A 7 -14.83 16.50 -7.21
C ALA A 7 -13.39 16.78 -7.70
N TRP A 8 -12.87 17.97 -7.42
CA TRP A 8 -11.49 18.33 -7.74
C TRP A 8 -10.48 17.42 -7.01
N GLY A 9 -10.71 17.12 -5.73
CA GLY A 9 -9.85 16.21 -4.95
C GLY A 9 -9.81 14.80 -5.55
N ILE A 10 -10.96 14.25 -5.95
CA ILE A 10 -11.06 12.95 -6.62
C ILE A 10 -10.30 12.96 -7.94
N GLU A 11 -10.42 14.02 -8.74
CA GLU A 11 -9.71 14.17 -10.00
C GLU A 11 -8.19 14.16 -9.81
N ARG A 12 -7.66 14.91 -8.83
CA ARG A 12 -6.22 14.95 -8.54
C ARG A 12 -5.71 13.61 -8.01
N MET A 13 -6.46 12.92 -7.14
CA MET A 13 -6.08 11.58 -6.67
C MET A 13 -5.96 10.58 -7.82
N LYS A 14 -6.87 10.66 -8.81
CA LYS A 14 -6.82 9.86 -10.03
C LYS A 14 -5.64 10.26 -10.90
N GLU A 15 -5.43 11.54 -11.17
CA GLU A 15 -4.33 12.02 -12.00
C GLU A 15 -2.97 11.55 -11.47
N PHE A 16 -2.71 11.71 -10.17
CA PHE A 16 -1.46 11.31 -9.54
C PHE A 16 -1.39 9.83 -9.15
N GLN A 17 -2.43 9.04 -9.45
CA GLN A 17 -2.48 7.60 -9.15
C GLN A 17 -2.18 7.28 -7.68
N LEU A 18 -2.67 8.10 -6.75
CA LEU A 18 -2.31 8.00 -5.33
C LEU A 18 -2.78 6.69 -4.67
N VAL A 19 -3.82 6.07 -5.21
CA VAL A 19 -4.41 4.82 -4.70
C VAL A 19 -4.14 3.64 -5.64
N THR A 20 -4.15 3.89 -6.95
CA THR A 20 -4.07 2.87 -8.01
C THR A 20 -2.69 2.71 -8.63
N GLY A 21 -1.70 3.49 -8.19
CA GLY A 21 -0.32 3.42 -8.68
C GLY A 21 0.50 2.29 -8.06
N GLY A 22 1.75 2.15 -8.51
CA GLY A 22 2.68 1.12 -8.00
C GLY A 22 2.14 -0.30 -8.19
N ASP A 23 2.30 -1.14 -7.16
CA ASP A 23 1.84 -2.55 -7.18
C ASP A 23 0.32 -2.67 -7.37
N ALA A 24 -0.45 -1.66 -6.95
CA ALA A 24 -1.91 -1.68 -7.08
C ALA A 24 -2.37 -1.62 -8.54
N ALA A 25 -1.56 -1.05 -9.44
CA ALA A 25 -1.89 -0.94 -10.86
C ALA A 25 -2.00 -2.31 -11.55
N SER A 26 -1.24 -3.30 -11.09
CA SER A 26 -1.22 -4.65 -11.67
C SER A 26 -1.98 -5.67 -10.83
N SER A 27 -1.97 -5.50 -9.50
CA SER A 27 -2.41 -6.53 -8.56
C SER A 27 -3.65 -6.15 -7.76
N GLY A 28 -4.16 -4.92 -7.94
CA GLY A 28 -5.36 -4.41 -7.27
C GLY A 28 -5.06 -3.58 -6.01
N ILE A 29 -6.02 -2.74 -5.63
CA ILE A 29 -5.94 -1.90 -4.43
C ILE A 29 -5.84 -2.80 -3.19
N GLY A 30 -4.88 -2.49 -2.31
CA GLY A 30 -4.65 -3.26 -1.09
C GLY A 30 -3.75 -4.49 -1.28
N VAL A 31 -3.13 -4.67 -2.45
CA VAL A 31 -2.07 -5.66 -2.62
C VAL A 31 -0.96 -5.46 -1.59
N MET A 32 -0.45 -6.58 -1.07
CA MET A 32 0.73 -6.63 -0.21
C MET A 32 1.70 -7.65 -0.80
N THR A 33 3.01 -7.35 -0.78
CA THR A 33 4.06 -8.24 -1.31
C THR A 33 5.21 -8.36 -0.31
N ASP A 34 5.89 -9.52 -0.24
CA ASP A 34 7.08 -9.69 0.61
C ASP A 34 8.17 -8.67 0.23
N ALA A 35 8.32 -8.38 -1.06
CA ALA A 35 9.26 -7.38 -1.57
C ALA A 35 8.96 -5.97 -1.03
N ARG A 36 7.69 -5.54 -1.03
CA ARG A 36 7.29 -4.24 -0.46
C ARG A 36 7.56 -4.18 1.04
N TRP A 37 7.24 -5.26 1.76
CA TRP A 37 7.53 -5.37 3.20
C TRP A 37 9.02 -5.32 3.51
N GLN A 38 9.86 -5.96 2.69
CA GLN A 38 11.31 -5.90 2.83
C GLN A 38 11.83 -4.47 2.63
N SER A 39 11.37 -3.76 1.59
CA SER A 39 11.73 -2.36 1.37
C SER A 39 11.33 -1.46 2.55
N THR A 40 10.14 -1.66 3.12
CA THR A 40 9.72 -0.95 4.33
C THR A 40 10.61 -1.27 5.53
N ARG A 41 10.96 -2.54 5.74
CA ARG A 41 11.90 -2.95 6.79
C ARG A 41 13.25 -2.25 6.61
N ASP A 42 13.77 -2.22 5.39
CA ASP A 42 15.09 -1.64 5.11
C ASP A 42 15.09 -0.13 5.40
N TYR A 43 14.05 0.58 4.95
CA TYR A 43 13.85 1.99 5.29
C TYR A 43 13.79 2.23 6.82
N MET A 44 13.01 1.42 7.55
CA MET A 44 12.89 1.59 9.00
C MET A 44 14.20 1.29 9.73
N VAL A 45 14.98 0.31 9.27
CA VAL A 45 16.30 0.00 9.83
C VAL A 45 17.30 1.11 9.55
N GLU A 46 17.31 1.66 8.33
CA GLU A 46 18.16 2.78 7.95
C GLU A 46 17.84 4.03 8.78
N ALA A 47 16.56 4.32 8.97
CA ALA A 47 16.07 5.42 9.80
C ALA A 47 16.21 5.19 11.32
N GLY A 48 16.69 4.02 11.76
CA GLY A 48 16.83 3.68 13.18
C GLY A 48 15.52 3.41 13.92
N LEU A 49 14.42 3.23 13.19
CA LEU A 49 13.07 2.99 13.72
C LEU A 49 12.79 1.50 14.00
N LEU A 50 13.56 0.59 13.39
CA LEU A 50 13.45 -0.85 13.58
C LEU A 50 14.81 -1.48 13.88
N GLY A 51 14.86 -2.38 14.87
CA GLY A 51 16.05 -3.16 15.16
C GLY A 51 16.38 -4.13 14.01
N LYS A 52 17.66 -4.22 13.63
CA LYS A 52 18.12 -5.08 12.51
C LYS A 52 17.75 -6.56 12.66
N ALA A 53 17.65 -7.03 13.90
CA ALA A 53 17.36 -8.42 14.25
C ALA A 53 15.85 -8.76 14.27
N VAL A 54 14.96 -7.78 14.09
CA VAL A 54 13.52 -8.03 14.06
C VAL A 54 13.17 -8.82 12.81
N ASP A 55 12.50 -9.96 13.01
CA ASP A 55 11.89 -10.73 11.93
C ASP A 55 10.58 -10.08 11.48
N PHE A 56 10.68 -9.20 10.50
CA PHE A 56 9.53 -8.45 9.97
C PHE A 56 8.46 -9.34 9.32
N ARG A 57 8.79 -10.58 8.95
CA ARG A 57 7.85 -11.49 8.28
C ARG A 57 6.75 -12.00 9.22
N GLN A 58 6.97 -11.93 10.54
CA GLN A 58 5.93 -12.23 11.53
C GLN A 58 4.85 -11.15 11.61
N GLY A 59 5.07 -9.97 11.00
CA GLY A 59 4.15 -8.84 11.05
C GLY A 59 3.00 -8.90 10.03
N TYR A 60 2.96 -9.87 9.13
CA TYR A 60 1.94 -9.95 8.09
C TYR A 60 1.68 -11.37 7.60
N ASP A 61 0.53 -11.54 6.92
CA ASP A 61 0.14 -12.79 6.27
C ASP A 61 -0.53 -12.48 4.92
N LEU A 62 0.08 -12.96 3.83
CA LEU A 62 -0.36 -12.65 2.47
C LEU A 62 -1.51 -13.53 1.97
N ARG A 63 -1.89 -14.59 2.70
CA ARG A 63 -2.92 -15.55 2.26
C ARG A 63 -4.26 -14.89 1.96
N PHE A 64 -4.56 -13.76 2.60
CA PHE A 64 -5.84 -13.07 2.49
C PHE A 64 -5.89 -12.00 1.40
N VAL A 65 -4.74 -11.64 0.82
CA VAL A 65 -4.63 -10.56 -0.16
C VAL A 65 -5.27 -10.95 -1.49
N HIS A 66 -5.07 -12.20 -1.93
CA HIS A 66 -5.60 -12.68 -3.22
C HIS A 66 -7.14 -12.75 -3.30
N GLY A 67 -7.84 -12.69 -2.15
CA GLY A 67 -9.30 -12.66 -2.08
C GLY A 67 -9.91 -11.25 -1.99
N ALA A 68 -9.12 -10.24 -1.63
CA ALA A 68 -9.59 -8.88 -1.38
C ALA A 68 -10.14 -8.19 -2.65
N ASN A 69 -9.56 -8.51 -3.82
CA ASN A 69 -10.00 -7.99 -5.12
C ASN A 69 -11.44 -8.36 -5.50
N LYS A 70 -12.07 -9.32 -4.80
CA LYS A 70 -13.49 -9.67 -5.03
C LYS A 70 -14.46 -8.80 -4.22
N VAL A 71 -13.98 -8.10 -3.19
CA VAL A 71 -14.83 -7.41 -2.21
C VAL A 71 -14.84 -5.88 -2.42
N LEU A 72 -13.77 -5.35 -3.00
CA LEU A 72 -13.67 -3.94 -3.37
C LEU A 72 -14.03 -3.79 -4.87
N PRO A 73 -14.99 -2.90 -5.22
CA PRO A 73 -15.45 -2.71 -6.59
C PRO A 73 -14.40 -2.13 -7.53
#